data_AF-A0A7S0X2Z6-F1
#
_entry.id   AF-A0A7S0X2Z6-F1
#
_cell.length_a   1.000
_cell.length_b   1.000
_cell.length_c   1.000
_cell.angle_alpha   90.00
_cell.angle_beta   90.00
_cell.angle_gamma   90.00
#
_symmetry.space_group_name_H-M   'P 1'
#
loop_
_entity.id
_entity.type
_entity.pdbx_description
1 polymer ?
#
loop_
_entity_poly.entity_id
_entity_poly.type
_entity_poly.pdbx_seq_one_letter_code
_entity_poly.pdbx_strand_id
1 'polypeptide(L)'
;PKLNTYRQVSLPTLDAPVGQVSVVFMTVVGASSLMAEAPDLMLEALRVFHAAVVAELYHRRGYLAEAADGMVLAVFSQPGDALGWAVACQGLMLTCPWPPELLALEMFEE
;
A
#
# COMPACT_ATOMS: atom_id res chain seq x y z
N PRO A 1 -16.45 -26.20 -17.98
CA PRO A 1 -16.22 -25.52 -16.68
C PRO A 1 -14.97 -24.62 -16.75
N LYS A 2 -15.11 -23.31 -16.54
CA LYS A 2 -13.96 -22.39 -16.47
C LYS A 2 -13.32 -22.49 -15.07
N LEU A 3 -12.04 -22.81 -15.01
CA LEU A 3 -11.24 -22.73 -13.78
C LEU A 3 -10.91 -21.25 -13.53
N ASN A 4 -11.42 -20.70 -12.42
CA ASN A 4 -10.95 -19.41 -11.91
C ASN A 4 -9.75 -19.68 -11.00
N THR A 5 -8.57 -19.20 -11.38
CA THR A 5 -7.39 -19.25 -10.53
C THR A 5 -7.37 -18.00 -9.66
N TYR A 6 -7.47 -18.16 -8.35
CA TYR A 6 -7.28 -17.07 -7.40
C TYR A 6 -5.77 -16.92 -7.13
N ARG A 7 -5.22 -15.75 -7.45
CA ARG A 7 -3.83 -15.42 -7.09
C ARG A 7 -3.83 -14.91 -5.65
N GLN A 8 -3.11 -15.59 -4.77
CA GLN A 8 -2.90 -15.12 -3.41
C GLN A 8 -2.04 -13.84 -3.44
N VAL A 9 -2.54 -12.76 -2.81
CA VAL A 9 -1.96 -11.40 -2.87
C VAL A 9 -1.30 -10.98 -1.54
N SER A 10 -1.34 -11.82 -0.51
CA SER A 10 -0.51 -11.68 0.70
C SER A 10 -0.05 -13.04 1.26
N LEU A 11 0.91 -13.03 2.19
CA LEU A 11 1.22 -14.21 2.99
C LEU A 11 -0.04 -14.76 3.70
N PRO A 12 -0.17 -16.09 3.87
CA PRO A 12 -1.29 -16.67 4.59
C PRO A 12 -1.20 -16.35 6.09
N THR A 13 -2.32 -16.41 6.80
CA THR A 13 -2.39 -16.09 8.24
C THR A 13 -1.43 -16.93 9.09
N LEU A 14 -1.13 -18.17 8.69
CA LEU A 14 -0.17 -19.03 9.38
C LEU A 14 1.28 -18.54 9.28
N ASP A 15 1.58 -17.69 8.29
CA ASP A 15 2.90 -17.07 8.09
C ASP A 15 2.97 -15.67 8.71
N ALA A 16 1.95 -15.24 9.46
CA ALA A 16 1.99 -13.98 10.19
C ALA A 16 3.16 -13.99 11.21
N PRO A 17 4.00 -12.94 11.24
CA PRO A 17 5.08 -12.83 12.23
C PRO A 17 4.55 -12.93 13.67
N VAL A 18 5.25 -13.69 14.51
CA VAL A 18 4.93 -13.89 15.93
C VAL A 18 6.14 -13.55 16.82
N GLY A 19 5.88 -13.26 18.09
CA GLY A 19 6.92 -12.87 19.05
C GLY A 19 7.25 -11.38 18.97
N GLN A 20 8.53 -11.05 18.86
CA GLN A 20 8.96 -9.66 18.67
C GLN A 20 8.82 -9.27 17.20
N VAL A 21 7.95 -8.31 16.93
CA VAL A 21 7.62 -7.87 15.56
C VAL A 21 7.85 -6.37 15.42
N SER A 22 8.05 -5.93 14.18
CA SER A 22 8.03 -4.52 13.79
C SER A 22 6.78 -4.26 12.97
N VAL A 23 6.06 -3.21 13.30
CA VAL A 23 4.83 -2.82 12.60
C VAL A 23 5.07 -1.48 11.91
N VAL A 24 4.73 -1.40 10.63
CA VAL A 24 4.76 -0.16 9.86
C VAL A 24 3.32 0.25 9.59
N PHE A 25 3.03 1.50 9.92
CA PHE A 25 1.77 2.16 9.63
C PHE A 25 2.03 3.25 8.59
N MET A 26 1.37 3.17 7.43
CA MET A 26 1.39 4.20 6.41
C MET A 26 -0.02 4.72 6.15
N THR A 27 -0.12 6.01 5.89
CA THR A 27 -1.37 6.67 5.53
C THR A 27 -1.14 7.62 4.36
N VAL A 28 -2.09 7.69 3.43
CA VAL A 28 -2.09 8.66 2.34
C VAL A 28 -2.69 9.97 2.87
N VAL A 29 -1.86 11.01 2.91
CA VAL A 29 -2.29 12.35 3.32
C VAL A 29 -3.32 12.89 2.32
N GLY A 30 -4.39 13.50 2.83
CA GLY A 30 -5.45 14.08 1.99
C GLY A 30 -6.41 13.07 1.34
N ALA A 31 -6.25 11.76 1.63
CA ALA A 31 -7.11 10.72 1.09
C ALA A 31 -8.61 10.97 1.36
N SER A 32 -8.96 11.42 2.57
CA SER A 32 -10.34 11.73 2.94
C SER A 32 -10.90 12.94 2.19
N SER A 33 -10.09 13.99 1.99
CA SER A 33 -10.47 15.18 1.23
C SER A 33 -10.70 14.83 -0.23
N LEU A 34 -9.75 14.11 -0.85
CA LEU A 34 -9.88 13.71 -2.25
C LEU A 34 -11.03 12.71 -2.46
N MET A 35 -11.31 11.83 -1.49
CA MET A 35 -12.47 10.95 -1.53
C MET A 35 -13.80 11.74 -1.53
N ALA A 36 -13.88 12.85 -0.80
CA ALA A 36 -15.08 13.67 -0.75
C ALA A 36 -15.32 14.46 -2.05
N GLU A 37 -14.24 14.92 -2.69
CA GLU A 37 -14.32 15.79 -3.88
C GLU A 37 -14.33 15.00 -5.19
N ALA A 38 -13.51 13.96 -5.31
CA ALA A 38 -13.32 13.16 -6.51
C ALA A 38 -13.17 11.66 -6.18
N PRO A 39 -14.27 10.98 -5.77
CA PRO A 39 -14.22 9.60 -5.28
C PRO A 39 -13.68 8.60 -6.30
N ASP A 40 -14.05 8.73 -7.57
CA ASP A 40 -13.58 7.83 -8.63
C ASP A 40 -12.07 7.94 -8.85
N LEU A 41 -11.55 9.17 -8.83
CA LEU A 41 -10.11 9.45 -8.94
C LEU A 41 -9.35 8.93 -7.71
N MET A 42 -9.90 9.12 -6.51
CA MET A 42 -9.33 8.57 -5.28
C MET A 42 -9.27 7.04 -5.31
N LEU A 43 -10.35 6.37 -5.74
CA LEU A 43 -10.38 4.92 -5.85
C LEU A 43 -9.33 4.40 -6.85
N GLU A 44 -9.10 5.13 -7.94
CA GLU A 44 -8.04 4.78 -8.89
C GLU A 44 -6.64 4.96 -8.29
N ALA A 45 -6.40 6.09 -7.61
CA ALA A 45 -5.15 6.34 -6.90
C ALA A 45 -4.88 5.27 -5.83
N LEU A 46 -5.89 4.89 -5.04
CA LEU A 46 -5.78 3.82 -4.03
C LEU A 46 -5.44 2.47 -4.66
N ARG A 47 -5.98 2.15 -5.84
CA ARG A 47 -5.60 0.91 -6.55
C ARG A 47 -4.11 0.92 -6.91
N VAL A 48 -3.60 2.03 -7.44
CA VAL A 48 -2.18 2.17 -7.79
C VAL A 48 -1.31 2.06 -6.53
N PHE A 49 -1.66 2.80 -5.48
CA PHE A 49 -0.97 2.78 -4.18
C PHE A 49 -0.92 1.38 -3.58
N HIS A 50 -2.08 0.73 -3.39
CA HIS A 50 -2.15 -0.60 -2.80
C HIS A 50 -1.40 -1.64 -3.64
N ALA A 51 -1.50 -1.58 -4.98
CA ALA A 51 -0.77 -2.51 -5.84
C ALA A 51 0.75 -2.38 -5.66
N ALA A 52 1.27 -1.14 -5.60
CA ALA A 52 2.69 -0.88 -5.44
C ALA A 52 3.23 -1.35 -4.08
N VAL A 53 2.57 -0.96 -2.98
CA VAL A 53 3.04 -1.29 -1.62
C VAL A 53 2.92 -2.78 -1.31
N VAL A 54 1.88 -3.46 -1.81
CA VAL A 54 1.71 -4.91 -1.65
C VAL A 54 2.74 -5.69 -2.48
N ALA A 55 3.07 -5.22 -3.69
CA ALA A 55 4.13 -5.83 -4.48
C ALA A 55 5.50 -5.71 -3.78
N GLU A 56 5.84 -4.55 -3.23
CA GLU A 56 7.09 -4.35 -2.48
C GLU A 56 7.11 -5.13 -1.16
N LEU A 57 5.94 -5.31 -0.52
CA LEU A 57 5.80 -6.08 0.72
C LEU A 57 6.25 -7.53 0.53
N TYR A 58 5.92 -8.12 -0.62
CA TYR A 58 6.35 -9.46 -0.97
C TYR A 58 7.86 -9.61 -1.10
N HIS A 59 8.54 -8.62 -1.69
CA HIS A 59 9.99 -8.64 -1.84
C HIS A 59 10.72 -8.68 -0.49
N ARG A 60 10.08 -8.16 0.57
CA ARG A 60 10.63 -8.07 1.93
C ARG A 60 10.01 -9.04 2.92
N ARG A 61 9.25 -10.02 2.42
CA ARG A 61 8.57 -11.05 3.23
C ARG A 61 7.72 -10.46 4.35
N GLY A 62 7.16 -9.27 4.12
CA GLY A 62 6.25 -8.63 5.06
C GLY A 62 4.86 -9.26 5.01
N TYR A 63 4.14 -9.16 6.11
CA TYR A 63 2.76 -9.62 6.24
C TYR A 63 1.81 -8.42 6.19
N LEU A 64 0.83 -8.47 5.29
CA LEU A 64 -0.21 -7.45 5.21
C LEU A 64 -1.26 -7.73 6.28
N ALA A 65 -1.30 -6.90 7.31
CA ALA A 65 -2.29 -7.03 8.38
C ALA A 65 -3.59 -6.29 8.03
N GLU A 66 -3.49 -5.11 7.43
CA GLU A 66 -4.64 -4.30 7.03
C GLU A 66 -4.31 -3.40 5.83
N ALA A 67 -5.28 -3.20 4.94
CA ALA A 67 -5.24 -2.19 3.89
C ALA A 67 -6.65 -1.69 3.60
N ALA A 68 -6.93 -0.42 3.88
CA ALA A 68 -8.23 0.20 3.68
C ALA A 68 -8.11 1.73 3.56
N ASP A 69 -8.86 2.34 2.65
CA ASP A 69 -9.08 3.81 2.55
C ASP A 69 -7.81 4.68 2.60
N GLY A 70 -6.67 4.18 2.11
CA GLY A 70 -5.37 4.88 2.11
C GLY A 70 -4.46 4.56 3.28
N MET A 71 -4.90 3.71 4.21
CA MET A 71 -4.11 3.13 5.28
C MET A 71 -3.54 1.77 4.86
N VAL A 72 -2.28 1.50 5.24
CA VAL A 72 -1.69 0.17 5.21
C VAL A 72 -0.99 -0.13 6.54
N LEU A 73 -1.30 -1.30 7.09
CA LEU A 73 -0.62 -1.90 8.24
C LEU A 73 0.16 -3.14 7.79
N ALA A 74 1.49 -3.06 7.89
CA ALA A 74 2.39 -4.16 7.54
C ALA A 74 3.20 -4.63 8.75
N VAL A 75 3.41 -5.93 8.87
CA VAL A 75 4.11 -6.56 10.00
C VAL A 75 5.32 -7.33 9.48
N PHE A 76 6.44 -7.17 10.18
CA PHE A 76 7.73 -7.77 9.81
C PHE A 76 8.36 -8.44 11.04
N SER A 77 9.06 -9.56 10.80
CA SER A 77 9.84 -10.24 11.83
C SER A 77 11.15 -9.52 12.17
N GLN A 78 11.63 -8.63 11.29
CA GLN A 78 12.90 -7.91 11.46
C GLN A 78 12.71 -6.40 11.24
N PRO A 79 13.25 -5.53 12.13
CA PRO A 79 13.15 -4.08 11.97
C PRO A 79 13.78 -3.54 10.68
N GLY A 80 14.86 -4.17 10.21
CA GLY A 80 15.54 -3.76 8.96
C GLY A 80 14.65 -3.93 7.73
N ASP A 81 13.86 -5.01 7.68
CA ASP A 81 12.91 -5.26 6.58
C ASP A 81 11.77 -4.23 6.60
N ALA A 82 11.26 -3.90 7.79
CA ALA A 82 10.25 -2.87 7.99
C ALA A 82 10.72 -1.49 7.49
N LEU A 83 11.91 -1.06 7.93
CA LEU A 83 12.47 0.23 7.49
C LEU A 83 12.76 0.23 5.99
N GLY A 84 13.36 -0.85 5.48
CA GLY A 84 13.66 -0.97 4.06
C GLY A 84 12.40 -0.94 3.20
N TRP A 85 11.31 -1.57 3.66
CA TRP A 85 10.02 -1.53 2.97
C TRP A 85 9.44 -0.11 2.95
N ALA A 86 9.43 0.58 4.09
CA ALA A 86 8.91 1.93 4.18
C ALA A 86 9.65 2.90 3.24
N VAL A 87 10.99 2.82 3.19
CA VAL A 87 11.81 3.67 2.30
C VAL A 87 11.58 3.31 0.83
N ALA A 88 11.51 2.02 0.50
CA ALA A 88 11.25 1.59 -0.88
C ALA A 88 9.86 2.05 -1.36
N CYS A 89 8.83 1.95 -0.51
CA CYS A 89 7.49 2.45 -0.80
C CYS A 89 7.50 3.95 -1.13
N GLN A 90 8.23 4.78 -0.37
CA GLN A 90 8.36 6.21 -0.70
C GLN A 90 8.99 6.44 -2.07
N GLY A 91 10.04 5.67 -2.43
CA GLY A 91 10.63 5.72 -3.76
C GLY A 91 9.66 5.28 -4.87
N LEU A 92 8.85 4.26 -4.61
CA LEU A 92 7.80 3.81 -5.55
C LEU A 92 6.75 4.89 -5.78
N MET A 93 6.37 5.66 -4.75
CA MET A 93 5.37 6.73 -4.92
C MET A 93 5.80 7.79 -5.93
N LEU A 94 7.10 7.97 -6.17
CA LEU A 94 7.61 8.92 -7.18
C LEU A 94 7.52 8.40 -8.62
N THR A 95 7.36 7.09 -8.80
CA THR A 95 7.45 6.43 -10.11
C THR A 95 6.20 5.63 -10.48
N CYS A 96 5.23 5.55 -9.57
CA CYS A 96 3.96 4.90 -9.82
C CYS A 96 3.21 5.56 -10.99
N PRO A 97 2.47 4.77 -11.78
CA PRO A 97 1.68 5.27 -12.90
C PRO A 97 0.40 5.94 -12.38
N TRP A 98 0.54 7.10 -11.74
CA TRP A 98 -0.58 7.86 -11.22
C TRP A 98 -1.52 8.33 -12.35
N PRO A 99 -2.82 8.43 -12.09
CA PRO A 99 -3.75 9.08 -13.03
C PRO A 99 -3.27 10.51 -13.33
N PRO A 100 -3.20 10.93 -14.62
CA PRO A 100 -2.77 12.28 -14.97
C PRO A 100 -3.59 13.39 -14.30
N GLU A 101 -4.88 13.14 -14.08
CA GLU A 101 -5.82 14.04 -13.40
C GLU A 101 -5.41 14.28 -11.95
N LEU A 102 -4.87 13.25 -11.27
CA LEU A 102 -4.37 13.36 -9.90
C LEU A 102 -3.15 14.28 -9.83
N LEU A 103 -2.24 14.17 -10.80
CA LEU A 103 -1.02 14.98 -10.87
C LEU A 103 -1.29 16.43 -11.28
N ALA A 104 -2.45 16.70 -11.88
CA ALA A 104 -2.88 18.04 -12.26
C ALA A 104 -3.61 18.79 -11.13
N LEU A 105 -3.89 18.14 -9.99
CA LEU A 105 -4.52 18.79 -8.85
C LEU A 105 -3.54 19.76 -8.18
N GLU A 106 -3.86 21.06 -8.22
CA GLU A 106 -3.13 22.10 -7.47
C GLU A 106 -3.38 22.02 -5.95
N MET A 107 -4.25 21.10 -5.49
CA MET A 107 -4.71 20.99 -4.11
C MET A 107 -3.66 20.56 -3.09
N PHE A 108 -2.45 20.16 -3.53
CA PHE A 108 -1.40 19.65 -2.65
C PHE A 108 -0.11 20.49 -2.69
N GLU A 109 -0.17 21.72 -3.21
CA GLU A 109 0.91 22.71 -3.10
C GLU A 109 0.85 23.47 -1.75
N GLU A 110 1.05 22.78 -0.62
CA GLU A 110 1.39 23.43 0.68
C GLU A 110 2.44 22.65 1.47
#